data_AF-A0A7C1DR01-F1
#
_entry.id   AF-A0A7C1DR01-F1
#
_cell.length_a   1.000
_cell.length_b   1.000
_cell.length_c   1.000
_cell.angle_alpha   90.00
_cell.angle_beta   90.00
_cell.angle_gamma   90.00
#
_symmetry.space_group_name_H-M   'P 1'
#
loop_
_entity.id
_entity.type
_entity.pdbx_description
1 polymer ?
#
loop_
_entity_poly.entity_id
_entity_poly.type
_entity_poly.pdbx_seq_one_letter_code
_entity_poly.pdbx_strand_id
1 'polypeptide(L)'
;GYETAFRSRELTRLRFEGALGMEELEIGHLEREPLKDFFARFAMKKLAERILGGEEKEKEEERVAVTGESSYLREIGSPDELFQEKELAFSWSGRGKYPAGFSIGNLCLSAKDGRYRTEEASPELLGKISKWAKAGSVLTSGYKEVCAAAPNLFPDPGKIWDFILAHYALHPELPSGPALGPFPEDCSRLWRIRDEQEPLIRSMGLDKVMKEIDTPLCPVLAAMELHGVGVERQILQDLEKELDFKSGEISTEIDYIAGSHVNLNSPKQVAWLLFEKLGLPPAKKNKTGYSTDVSVLEELALLPSSDSKVPQMMLEYRETTKIITGFIQPLLKGFDPSTGCVNTTLEHVSTGTGRLSSRDPNLQNIPAFGKWASRLRSALRPRNRDSVFVAGDYSQVELRILAHICGEDRLKDAFAHGRDIHSETASWIFGEGNGPVNPEQRRMAKVVNFGLLYGMGAHGLSSRMGIGREDAALVIERYFKAFPRVREYMESSAREARERGYTLTLFGRRRPLNEVSTIEGRGGGALGRVSVNTPLQGSAADIARIAMIRYSRLIDNAGLEAPLVLQVHDSLICECPRGAVEMVSAIMRDAMEGAAVLSVPLEVHIKTGGTFEEI
;
A
#
# COMPACT_ATOMS: atom_id res chain seq x y z
N GLY A 1 10.39 40.99 -6.51
CA GLY A 1 10.58 39.68 -7.16
C GLY A 1 10.26 38.56 -6.20
N TYR A 2 11.20 38.20 -5.32
CA TYR A 2 11.05 37.10 -4.34
C TYR A 2 9.91 37.32 -3.33
N GLU A 3 9.78 38.51 -2.72
CA GLU A 3 8.65 38.81 -1.81
C GLU A 3 7.29 38.80 -2.51
N THR A 4 7.25 39.24 -3.77
CA THR A 4 6.03 39.28 -4.58
C THR A 4 5.57 37.87 -4.93
N ALA A 5 6.51 36.97 -5.27
CA ALA A 5 6.24 35.56 -5.50
C ALA A 5 5.84 34.83 -4.19
N PHE A 6 6.46 35.18 -3.05
CA PHE A 6 6.11 34.59 -1.75
C PHE A 6 4.70 34.99 -1.29
N ARG A 7 4.34 36.28 -1.43
CA ARG A 7 2.97 36.78 -1.16
C ARG A 7 1.94 36.21 -2.14
N SER A 8 2.30 36.06 -3.42
CA SER A 8 1.44 35.42 -4.42
C SER A 8 1.21 33.94 -4.12
N ARG A 9 2.22 33.25 -3.57
CA ARG A 9 2.11 31.85 -3.15
C ARG A 9 1.23 31.67 -1.91
N GLU A 10 1.28 32.58 -0.94
CA GLU A 10 0.31 32.59 0.18
C GLU A 10 -1.12 32.88 -0.28
N LEU A 11 -1.30 33.79 -1.24
CA LEU A 11 -2.61 34.12 -1.81
C LEU A 11 -3.22 32.98 -2.64
N THR A 12 -2.40 32.09 -3.19
CA THR A 12 -2.82 30.93 -4.01
C THR A 12 -2.73 29.60 -3.27
N ARG A 13 -2.27 29.60 -2.01
CA ARG A 13 -2.23 28.41 -1.17
C ARG A 13 -3.65 28.08 -0.74
N LEU A 14 -4.23 27.06 -1.37
CA LEU A 14 -5.50 26.47 -0.95
C LEU A 14 -5.34 25.98 0.50
N ARG A 15 -6.07 26.60 1.42
CA ARG A 15 -6.14 26.18 2.81
C ARG A 15 -7.21 25.11 2.92
N PHE A 16 -6.80 23.86 3.06
CA PHE A 16 -7.70 22.73 3.32
C PHE A 16 -8.07 22.62 4.81
N GLU A 17 -8.33 23.77 5.45
CA GLU A 17 -8.58 23.90 6.90
C GLU A 17 -10.08 24.06 7.22
N GLY A 18 -10.96 24.03 6.21
CA GLY A 18 -12.40 24.08 6.38
C GLY A 18 -12.99 22.68 6.58
N ALA A 19 -13.70 22.46 7.68
CA ALA A 19 -14.52 21.27 7.90
C ALA A 19 -15.82 21.39 7.10
N LEU A 20 -15.77 21.18 5.78
CA LEU A 20 -16.97 20.88 5.00
C LEU A 20 -17.23 19.39 5.13
N GLY A 21 -18.30 19.03 5.83
CA GLY A 21 -18.78 17.65 5.84
C GLY A 21 -19.24 17.26 4.43
N MET A 22 -18.98 16.03 3.99
CA MET A 22 -19.46 15.56 2.67
C MET A 22 -20.98 15.58 2.57
N GLU A 23 -21.70 15.58 3.69
CA GLU A 23 -23.16 15.76 3.81
C GLU A 23 -23.62 17.15 3.35
N GLU A 24 -22.82 18.21 3.56
CA GLU A 24 -23.10 19.55 3.05
C GLU A 24 -22.92 19.65 1.53
N LEU A 25 -22.28 18.64 0.94
CA LEU A 25 -22.02 18.51 -0.49
C LEU A 25 -22.91 17.45 -1.16
N GLU A 26 -23.81 16.81 -0.40
CA GLU A 26 -24.84 15.96 -0.98
C GLU A 26 -25.78 16.82 -1.83
N ILE A 27 -26.11 16.33 -3.02
CA ILE A 27 -27.08 17.00 -3.88
C ILE A 27 -28.43 16.88 -3.18
N GLY A 28 -28.87 17.97 -2.54
CA GLY A 28 -30.19 18.05 -1.93
C GLY A 28 -31.32 17.81 -2.92
N HIS A 29 -32.51 17.49 -2.40
CA HIS A 29 -33.68 17.22 -3.22
C HIS A 29 -34.05 18.44 -4.08
N LEU A 30 -34.32 18.22 -5.37
CA LEU A 30 -34.71 19.29 -6.29
C LEU A 30 -36.09 19.84 -5.89
N GLU A 31 -36.16 21.06 -5.36
CA GLU A 31 -37.43 21.73 -5.08
C GLU A 31 -38.11 22.20 -6.37
N ARG A 32 -38.90 21.31 -6.97
CA ARG A 32 -39.43 21.47 -8.33
C ARG A 32 -40.37 22.67 -8.50
N GLU A 33 -41.21 22.98 -7.51
CA GLU A 33 -42.18 24.07 -7.60
C GLU A 33 -41.52 25.47 -7.60
N PRO A 34 -40.60 25.81 -6.67
CA PRO A 34 -39.82 27.04 -6.75
C PRO A 34 -39.03 27.18 -8.06
N LEU A 35 -38.47 26.09 -8.57
CA LEU A 35 -37.72 26.06 -9.83
C LEU A 35 -38.61 26.28 -11.06
N LYS A 36 -39.82 25.72 -11.11
CA LYS A 36 -40.81 26.01 -12.16
C LYS A 36 -41.15 27.50 -12.19
N ASP A 37 -41.40 28.07 -11.02
CA ASP A 37 -41.73 29.49 -10.87
C ASP A 37 -40.57 30.39 -11.31
N PHE A 38 -39.34 30.03 -10.94
CA PHE A 38 -38.12 30.69 -11.39
C PHE A 38 -37.95 30.62 -12.92
N PHE A 39 -38.04 29.43 -13.51
CA PHE A 39 -37.89 29.27 -14.96
C PHE A 39 -39.00 29.97 -15.75
N ALA A 40 -40.22 30.03 -15.20
CA ALA A 40 -41.34 30.77 -15.79
C ALA A 40 -41.06 32.29 -15.82
N ARG A 41 -40.55 32.86 -14.72
CA ARG A 41 -40.19 34.28 -14.64
C ARG A 41 -39.14 34.70 -15.66
N PHE A 42 -38.20 33.83 -15.98
CA PHE A 42 -37.12 34.10 -16.93
C PHE A 42 -37.33 33.49 -18.33
N ALA A 43 -38.55 33.01 -18.64
CA ALA A 43 -38.92 32.41 -19.92
C ALA A 43 -38.03 31.23 -20.39
N MET A 44 -37.42 30.49 -19.46
CA MET A 44 -36.49 29.39 -19.74
C MET A 44 -37.19 28.03 -19.94
N LYS A 45 -38.27 27.99 -20.73
CA LYS A 45 -39.17 26.82 -20.85
C LYS A 45 -38.48 25.53 -21.28
N LYS A 46 -37.59 25.57 -22.28
CA LYS A 46 -36.85 24.38 -22.75
C LYS A 46 -35.89 23.80 -21.71
N LEU A 47 -35.35 24.64 -20.83
CA LEU A 47 -34.46 24.21 -19.76
C LEU A 47 -35.25 23.57 -18.61
N ALA A 48 -36.42 24.14 -18.29
CA ALA A 48 -37.35 23.57 -17.33
C ALA A 48 -37.83 22.17 -17.75
N GLU A 49 -38.22 21.99 -19.01
CA GLU A 49 -38.62 20.68 -19.56
C GLU A 49 -37.50 19.63 -19.45
N ARG A 50 -36.25 20.02 -19.73
CA ARG A 50 -35.11 19.09 -19.66
C ARG A 50 -34.73 18.69 -18.23
N ILE A 51 -34.89 19.59 -17.27
CA ILE A 51 -34.49 19.36 -15.87
C ILE A 51 -35.61 18.69 -15.07
N LEU A 52 -36.88 19.02 -15.37
CA LEU A 52 -38.04 18.56 -14.58
C LEU A 52 -38.83 17.41 -15.24
N GLY A 53 -38.54 17.06 -16.49
CA GLY A 53 -39.35 16.11 -17.29
C GLY A 53 -39.06 14.62 -17.11
N GLY A 54 -38.20 14.20 -16.19
CA GLY A 54 -37.97 12.78 -15.89
C GLY A 54 -38.95 12.25 -14.85
N GLU A 55 -40.11 11.73 -15.25
CA GLU A 55 -41.21 11.35 -14.33
C GLU A 55 -41.21 9.90 -13.82
N GLU A 56 -40.27 9.01 -14.20
CA GLU A 56 -40.45 7.56 -13.94
C GLU A 56 -39.31 6.78 -13.26
N LYS A 57 -38.23 7.43 -12.79
CA LYS A 57 -37.15 6.70 -12.07
C LYS A 57 -37.03 6.97 -10.57
N GLU A 58 -37.56 8.07 -10.06
CA GLU A 58 -37.38 8.44 -8.64
C GLU A 58 -38.38 7.76 -7.68
N LYS A 59 -39.51 7.24 -8.18
CA LYS A 59 -40.55 6.62 -7.34
C LYS A 59 -40.15 5.29 -6.70
N GLU A 60 -39.09 4.63 -7.18
CA GLU A 60 -38.53 3.42 -6.53
C GLU A 60 -37.44 3.74 -5.50
N GLU A 61 -36.75 4.88 -5.62
CA GLU A 61 -35.72 5.33 -4.67
C GLU A 61 -36.32 6.12 -3.48
N GLU A 62 -37.49 6.75 -3.68
CA GLU A 62 -38.24 7.53 -2.65
C GLU A 62 -38.73 6.71 -1.44
N ARG A 63 -38.60 5.37 -1.42
CA ARG A 63 -39.02 4.55 -0.26
C ARG A 63 -37.91 4.24 0.74
N VAL A 64 -36.66 4.63 0.52
CA VAL A 64 -35.54 4.18 1.37
C VAL A 64 -34.73 5.32 2.01
N ALA A 65 -34.92 6.59 1.64
CA ALA A 65 -34.16 7.70 2.21
C ALA A 65 -35.00 8.66 3.09
N VAL A 66 -34.73 8.57 4.39
CA VAL A 66 -34.57 9.70 5.34
C VAL A 66 -35.78 10.62 5.56
N THR A 67 -36.72 10.17 6.41
CA THR A 67 -37.48 11.04 7.32
C THR A 67 -37.83 10.25 8.60
N GLY A 68 -36.85 10.04 9.48
CA GLY A 68 -37.11 9.35 10.76
C GLY A 68 -35.97 9.30 11.79
N GLU A 69 -34.73 9.61 11.41
CA GLU A 69 -33.56 9.31 12.25
C GLU A 69 -33.38 10.22 13.49
N SER A 70 -33.88 11.46 13.46
CA SER A 70 -33.76 12.35 14.62
C SER A 70 -34.68 11.97 15.81
N SER A 71 -35.66 11.08 15.62
CA SER A 71 -36.69 10.83 16.64
C SER A 71 -36.29 9.88 17.78
N TYR A 72 -35.22 9.10 17.62
CA TYR A 72 -34.79 8.11 18.63
C TYR A 72 -33.48 8.46 19.35
N LEU A 73 -32.71 9.44 18.85
CA LEU A 73 -31.46 9.86 19.47
C LEU A 73 -31.74 10.76 20.67
N ARG A 74 -31.10 10.46 21.80
CA ARG A 74 -31.27 11.20 23.05
C ARG A 74 -29.92 11.61 23.62
N GLU A 75 -29.65 12.91 23.63
CA GLU A 75 -28.48 13.43 24.32
C GLU A 75 -28.65 13.29 25.84
N ILE A 76 -27.60 12.83 26.50
CA ILE A 76 -27.54 12.67 27.96
C ILE A 76 -26.70 13.78 28.61
N GLY A 77 -26.86 13.97 29.92
CA GLY A 77 -26.18 15.05 30.64
C GLY A 77 -24.71 14.77 30.95
N SER A 78 -24.33 13.50 31.11
CA SER A 78 -22.95 13.08 31.38
C SER A 78 -22.56 11.81 30.61
N PRO A 79 -21.33 11.73 30.05
CA PRO A 79 -20.83 10.49 29.44
C PRO A 79 -20.74 9.33 30.43
N ASP A 80 -20.71 9.60 31.75
CA ASP A 80 -20.68 8.56 32.78
C ASP A 80 -21.93 7.64 32.75
N GLU A 81 -23.05 8.13 32.22
CA GLU A 81 -24.27 7.33 32.03
C GLU A 81 -24.10 6.25 30.95
N LEU A 82 -23.16 6.41 30.01
CA LEU A 82 -22.85 5.43 28.95
C LEU A 82 -21.90 4.34 29.42
N PHE A 83 -21.05 4.62 30.42
CA PHE A 83 -20.06 3.63 30.89
C PHE A 83 -20.66 2.47 31.68
N GLN A 84 -21.99 2.46 31.89
CA GLN A 84 -22.72 1.29 32.39
C GLN A 84 -22.95 0.24 31.30
N GLU A 85 -22.86 0.63 30.02
CA GLU A 85 -23.01 -0.26 28.89
C GLU A 85 -21.80 -1.16 28.70
N LYS A 86 -22.04 -2.35 28.15
CA LYS A 86 -20.96 -3.30 27.81
C LYS A 86 -20.28 -2.96 26.50
N GLU A 87 -20.97 -2.27 25.61
CA GLU A 87 -20.47 -1.90 24.30
C GLU A 87 -20.88 -0.46 23.98
N LEU A 88 -19.98 0.32 23.38
CA LEU A 88 -20.25 1.68 22.93
C LEU A 88 -19.75 1.87 21.50
N ALA A 89 -20.47 2.68 20.72
CA ALA A 89 -19.94 3.27 19.50
C ALA A 89 -19.13 4.52 19.83
N PHE A 90 -18.01 4.69 19.13
CA PHE A 90 -17.07 5.79 19.28
C PHE A 90 -16.72 6.35 17.90
N SER A 91 -17.15 7.58 17.63
CA SER A 91 -16.75 8.34 16.44
C SER A 91 -16.03 9.62 16.86
N TRP A 92 -15.24 10.19 15.96
CA TRP A 92 -14.27 11.22 16.34
C TRP A 92 -13.87 12.09 15.15
N SER A 93 -13.36 13.30 15.45
CA SER A 93 -12.66 14.13 14.48
C SER A 93 -11.21 14.31 14.87
N GLY A 94 -10.33 14.33 13.88
CA GLY A 94 -8.91 14.61 14.08
C GLY A 94 -8.62 16.11 14.14
N ARG A 95 -7.58 16.48 14.89
CA ARG A 95 -6.97 17.81 14.90
C ARG A 95 -5.47 17.66 14.68
N GLY A 96 -4.86 18.58 13.92
CA GLY A 96 -3.43 18.59 13.66
C GLY A 96 -3.00 17.75 12.46
N LYS A 97 -1.69 17.55 12.32
CA LYS A 97 -1.08 16.85 11.17
C LYS A 97 -0.91 15.37 11.49
N TYR A 98 -1.40 14.50 10.62
CA TYR A 98 -1.16 13.06 10.75
C TYR A 98 0.19 12.63 10.13
N PRO A 99 0.89 11.64 10.71
CA PRO A 99 0.65 11.03 12.04
C PRO A 99 1.22 11.86 13.19
N ALA A 100 2.30 12.61 12.95
CA ALA A 100 3.00 13.38 13.98
C ALA A 100 2.30 14.71 14.31
N GLY A 101 1.85 14.86 15.55
CA GLY A 101 1.08 16.03 16.00
C GLY A 101 -0.43 15.91 15.78
N PHE A 102 -0.91 14.68 15.57
CA PHE A 102 -2.33 14.36 15.45
C PHE A 102 -2.95 14.06 16.81
N SER A 103 -4.13 14.60 17.07
CA SER A 103 -4.91 14.30 18.27
C SER A 103 -6.39 14.17 17.96
N ILE A 104 -7.14 13.55 18.86
CA ILE A 104 -8.61 13.59 18.80
C ILE A 104 -9.04 15.02 19.18
N GLY A 105 -9.87 15.63 18.34
CA GLY A 105 -10.46 16.96 18.56
C GLY A 105 -11.79 16.83 19.28
N ASN A 106 -12.84 16.46 18.55
CA ASN A 106 -14.15 16.15 19.14
C ASN A 106 -14.41 14.65 19.06
N LEU A 107 -15.24 14.13 19.96
CA LEU A 107 -15.67 12.74 19.96
C LEU A 107 -17.16 12.63 20.26
N CYS A 108 -17.77 11.55 19.78
CA CYS A 108 -19.11 11.13 20.15
C CYS A 108 -19.06 9.71 20.71
N LEU A 109 -19.80 9.48 21.79
CA LEU A 109 -20.09 8.16 22.33
C LEU A 109 -21.58 7.90 22.17
N SER A 110 -21.94 6.69 21.74
CA SER A 110 -23.35 6.29 21.58
C SER A 110 -23.59 4.85 22.05
N ALA A 111 -24.66 4.66 22.80
CA ALA A 111 -25.19 3.35 23.16
C ALA A 111 -26.18 2.85 22.10
N LYS A 112 -26.39 1.53 22.04
CA LYS A 112 -27.29 0.92 21.05
C LYS A 112 -28.77 1.35 21.20
N ASP A 113 -29.15 1.87 22.37
CA ASP A 113 -30.51 2.38 22.65
C ASP A 113 -30.75 3.82 22.18
N GLY A 114 -29.77 4.45 21.52
CA GLY A 114 -29.87 5.81 20.98
C GLY A 114 -29.42 6.91 21.94
N ARG A 115 -29.03 6.58 23.19
CA ARG A 115 -28.37 7.56 24.06
C ARG A 115 -27.00 7.91 23.53
N TYR A 116 -26.69 9.20 23.46
CA TYR A 116 -25.38 9.66 23.00
C TYR A 116 -24.88 10.88 23.78
N ARG A 117 -23.57 11.13 23.65
CA ARG A 117 -22.92 12.34 24.12
C ARG A 117 -21.78 12.74 23.20
N THR A 118 -21.77 14.02 22.79
CA THR A 118 -20.67 14.61 22.02
C THR A 118 -19.92 15.61 22.88
N GLU A 119 -18.61 15.49 22.98
CA GLU A 119 -17.74 16.38 23.76
C GLU A 119 -16.40 16.62 23.07
N GLU A 120 -15.75 17.74 23.39
CA GLU A 120 -14.35 17.95 23.02
C GLU A 120 -13.47 16.96 23.81
N ALA A 121 -12.49 16.35 23.13
CA ALA A 121 -11.60 15.40 23.76
C ALA A 121 -10.70 16.10 24.79
N SER A 122 -10.84 15.68 26.05
CA SER A 122 -9.96 16.10 27.14
C SER A 122 -9.19 14.90 27.71
N PRO A 123 -8.00 15.10 28.31
CA PRO A 123 -7.26 14.01 28.95
C PRO A 123 -8.07 13.27 30.03
N GLU A 124 -8.93 13.98 30.75
CA GLU A 124 -9.82 13.40 31.76
C GLU A 124 -10.86 12.47 31.12
N LEU A 125 -11.55 12.94 30.07
CA LEU A 125 -12.56 12.15 29.36
C LEU A 125 -11.94 10.92 28.69
N LEU A 126 -10.82 11.08 27.99
CA LEU A 126 -10.08 9.97 27.38
C LEU A 126 -9.61 8.96 28.43
N GLY A 127 -9.21 9.42 29.62
CA GLY A 127 -8.87 8.56 30.75
C GLY A 127 -10.06 7.74 31.27
N LYS A 128 -11.25 8.35 31.36
CA LYS A 128 -12.49 7.64 31.72
C LYS A 128 -12.87 6.59 30.68
N ILE A 129 -12.83 6.96 29.40
CA ILE A 129 -13.09 6.04 28.27
C ILE A 129 -12.11 4.87 28.30
N SER A 130 -10.82 5.13 28.43
CA SER A 130 -9.78 4.09 28.51
C SER A 130 -10.01 3.14 29.68
N LYS A 131 -10.40 3.66 30.85
CA LYS A 131 -10.72 2.83 32.02
C LYS A 131 -11.92 1.91 31.76
N TRP A 132 -12.97 2.42 31.12
CA TRP A 132 -14.14 1.62 30.73
C TRP A 132 -13.80 0.58 29.65
N ALA A 133 -13.02 0.95 28.64
CA ALA A 133 -12.63 0.11 27.51
C ALA A 133 -11.77 -1.11 27.90
N LYS A 134 -11.18 -1.13 29.10
CA LYS A 134 -10.54 -2.34 29.64
C LYS A 134 -11.53 -3.50 29.76
N ALA A 135 -12.80 -3.22 30.04
CA ALA A 135 -13.85 -4.22 30.18
C ALA A 135 -14.82 -4.24 28.98
N GLY A 136 -15.21 -3.07 28.46
CA GLY A 136 -16.18 -2.93 27.37
C GLY A 136 -15.62 -3.15 25.96
N SER A 137 -16.52 -3.32 24.98
CA SER A 137 -16.18 -3.40 23.55
C SER A 137 -16.54 -2.11 22.82
N VAL A 138 -15.79 -1.79 21.77
CA VAL A 138 -15.93 -0.52 21.04
C VAL A 138 -16.20 -0.77 19.57
N LEU A 139 -17.21 -0.08 19.04
CA LEU A 139 -17.40 0.06 17.60
C LEU A 139 -16.80 1.40 17.19
N THR A 140 -15.95 1.43 16.19
CA THR A 140 -15.35 2.68 15.72
C THR A 140 -15.08 2.64 14.22
N SER A 141 -14.50 3.72 13.70
CA SER A 141 -13.96 3.82 12.36
C SER A 141 -12.62 4.53 12.44
N GLY A 142 -11.59 3.97 11.81
CA GLY A 142 -10.24 4.53 11.83
C GLY A 142 -9.47 4.20 13.10
N TYR A 143 -9.50 2.94 13.53
CA TYR A 143 -8.85 2.51 14.78
C TYR A 143 -7.33 2.74 14.78
N LYS A 144 -6.65 2.63 13.64
CA LYS A 144 -5.21 2.95 13.52
C LYS A 144 -4.97 4.43 13.86
N GLU A 145 -5.79 5.33 13.33
CA GLU A 145 -5.69 6.76 13.57
C GLU A 145 -6.02 7.10 15.03
N VAL A 146 -6.98 6.41 15.64
CA VAL A 146 -7.25 6.49 17.09
C VAL A 146 -6.02 6.06 17.90
N CYS A 147 -5.37 4.95 17.51
CA CYS A 147 -4.12 4.50 18.16
C CYS A 147 -3.00 5.52 18.00
N ALA A 148 -2.90 6.21 16.86
CA ALA A 148 -1.90 7.26 16.66
C ALA A 148 -2.18 8.50 17.52
N ALA A 149 -3.46 8.89 17.66
CA ALA A 149 -3.86 10.05 18.44
C ALA A 149 -3.86 9.80 19.96
N ALA A 150 -4.22 8.58 20.38
CA ALA A 150 -4.36 8.19 21.78
C ALA A 150 -4.03 6.68 21.96
N PRO A 151 -2.74 6.30 22.00
CA PRO A 151 -2.29 4.90 21.98
C PRO A 151 -2.91 3.98 23.05
N ASN A 152 -3.23 4.53 24.22
CA ASN A 152 -3.77 3.77 25.34
C ASN A 152 -5.29 3.90 25.50
N LEU A 153 -5.99 4.53 24.55
CA LEU A 153 -7.44 4.74 24.65
C LEU A 153 -8.18 3.39 24.63
N PHE A 154 -7.76 2.49 23.76
CA PHE A 154 -8.38 1.19 23.54
C PHE A 154 -7.29 0.10 23.55
N PRO A 155 -6.90 -0.38 24.74
CA PRO A 155 -5.70 -1.20 24.92
C PRO A 155 -5.86 -2.66 24.46
N ASP A 156 -7.08 -3.14 24.25
CA ASP A 156 -7.37 -4.51 23.80
C ASP A 156 -7.96 -4.50 22.38
N PRO A 157 -7.14 -4.71 21.34
CA PRO A 157 -7.62 -4.80 19.96
C PRO A 157 -8.69 -5.89 19.76
N GLY A 158 -8.73 -6.93 20.60
CA GLY A 158 -9.74 -7.99 20.52
C GLY A 158 -11.16 -7.54 20.87
N LYS A 159 -11.31 -6.35 21.47
CA LYS A 159 -12.60 -5.73 21.81
C LYS A 159 -13.02 -4.63 20.84
N ILE A 160 -12.29 -4.46 19.75
CA ILE A 160 -12.54 -3.41 18.78
C ILE A 160 -13.20 -4.00 17.54
N TRP A 161 -14.30 -3.38 17.13
CA TRP A 161 -14.91 -3.60 15.83
C TRP A 161 -14.76 -2.30 15.03
N ASP A 162 -13.97 -2.35 13.96
CA ASP A 162 -13.69 -1.19 13.13
C ASP A 162 -14.40 -1.31 11.78
N PHE A 163 -15.19 -0.30 11.42
CA PHE A 163 -15.95 -0.24 10.17
C PHE A 163 -15.05 -0.28 8.93
N ILE A 164 -13.91 0.42 8.93
CA ILE A 164 -13.02 0.48 7.78
C ILE A 164 -12.38 -0.91 7.55
N LEU A 165 -11.99 -1.59 8.62
CA LEU A 165 -11.49 -2.97 8.56
C LEU A 165 -12.58 -3.94 8.10
N ALA A 166 -13.81 -3.79 8.62
CA ALA A 166 -14.95 -4.61 8.23
C ALA A 166 -15.27 -4.47 6.73
N HIS A 167 -15.29 -3.23 6.23
CA HIS A 167 -15.46 -2.93 4.82
C HIS A 167 -14.32 -3.53 3.99
N TYR A 168 -13.07 -3.32 4.40
CA TYR A 168 -11.90 -3.85 3.69
C TYR A 168 -11.89 -5.39 3.61
N ALA A 169 -12.33 -6.07 4.68
CA ALA A 169 -12.44 -7.53 4.67
C ALA A 169 -13.45 -8.05 3.63
N LEU A 170 -14.55 -7.31 3.41
CA LEU A 170 -15.59 -7.64 2.43
C LEU A 170 -15.22 -7.19 1.01
N HIS A 171 -14.61 -6.00 0.88
CA HIS A 171 -14.43 -5.25 -0.38
C HIS A 171 -13.01 -4.67 -0.50
N PRO A 172 -11.96 -5.51 -0.58
CA PRO A 172 -10.57 -5.06 -0.49
C PRO A 172 -10.06 -4.26 -1.70
N GLU A 173 -10.85 -4.18 -2.78
CA GLU A 173 -10.56 -3.36 -3.97
C GLU A 173 -11.34 -2.04 -4.00
N LEU A 174 -12.30 -1.86 -3.10
CA LEU A 174 -13.16 -0.68 -3.05
C LEU A 174 -12.77 0.23 -1.88
N PRO A 175 -12.87 1.56 -2.06
CA PRO A 175 -12.62 2.48 -0.97
C PRO A 175 -13.78 2.44 0.05
N SER A 176 -13.44 2.34 1.34
CA SER A 176 -14.42 2.38 2.44
C SER A 176 -15.07 3.76 2.66
N GLY A 177 -14.47 4.82 2.13
CA GLY A 177 -14.71 6.19 2.58
C GLY A 177 -13.91 6.54 3.83
N PRO A 178 -13.97 7.81 4.29
CA PRO A 178 -13.26 8.28 5.48
C PRO A 178 -13.86 7.71 6.78
N ALA A 179 -13.16 7.89 7.89
CA ALA A 179 -13.71 7.65 9.22
C ALA A 179 -14.95 8.54 9.46
N LEU A 180 -15.93 8.02 10.20
CA LEU A 180 -17.17 8.72 10.54
C LEU A 180 -16.89 9.82 11.56
N GLY A 181 -17.58 10.96 11.37
CA GLY A 181 -17.36 12.15 12.18
C GLY A 181 -17.97 12.06 13.57
N PRO A 182 -17.68 13.03 14.46
CA PRO A 182 -18.19 13.08 15.83
C PRO A 182 -19.67 13.49 15.92
N PHE A 183 -20.44 13.30 14.85
CA PHE A 183 -21.86 13.58 14.81
C PHE A 183 -22.66 12.42 15.42
N PRO A 184 -23.73 12.69 16.18
CA PRO A 184 -24.55 11.65 16.82
C PRO A 184 -25.11 10.61 15.84
N GLU A 185 -25.55 11.07 14.67
CA GLU A 185 -26.09 10.24 13.59
C GLU A 185 -25.03 9.27 13.07
N ASP A 186 -23.84 9.78 12.75
CA ASP A 186 -22.66 9.00 12.34
C ASP A 186 -22.25 7.98 13.41
N CYS A 187 -22.18 8.41 14.67
CA CYS A 187 -21.80 7.54 15.77
C CYS A 187 -22.82 6.41 15.97
N SER A 188 -24.13 6.73 15.90
CA SER A 188 -25.20 5.74 16.02
C SER A 188 -25.24 4.79 14.83
N ARG A 189 -24.95 5.29 13.62
CA ARG A 189 -24.91 4.52 12.37
C ARG A 189 -23.95 3.33 12.44
N LEU A 190 -22.87 3.41 13.22
CA LEU A 190 -21.94 2.29 13.44
C LEU A 190 -22.66 1.01 13.92
N TRP A 191 -23.69 1.13 14.76
CA TRP A 191 -24.47 -0.02 15.22
C TRP A 191 -25.19 -0.72 14.07
N ARG A 192 -25.85 0.06 13.22
CA ARG A 192 -26.57 -0.47 12.05
C ARG A 192 -25.61 -1.11 11.06
N ILE A 193 -24.49 -0.44 10.77
CA ILE A 193 -23.46 -0.99 9.88
C ILE A 193 -22.94 -2.33 10.42
N ARG A 194 -22.65 -2.43 11.72
CA ARG A 194 -22.24 -3.70 12.34
C ARG A 194 -23.33 -4.76 12.24
N ASP A 195 -24.58 -4.43 12.53
CA ASP A 195 -25.71 -5.36 12.44
C ASP A 195 -25.91 -5.90 11.00
N GLU A 196 -25.60 -5.08 9.98
CA GLU A 196 -25.64 -5.47 8.56
C GLU A 196 -24.40 -6.29 8.12
N GLN A 197 -23.18 -5.87 8.50
CA GLN A 197 -21.93 -6.45 8.00
C GLN A 197 -21.41 -7.64 8.82
N GLU A 198 -21.55 -7.64 10.14
CA GLU A 198 -21.02 -8.70 11.00
C GLU A 198 -21.54 -10.11 10.64
N PRO A 199 -22.84 -10.32 10.33
CA PRO A 199 -23.32 -11.63 9.90
C PRO A 199 -22.67 -12.09 8.59
N LEU A 200 -22.47 -11.18 7.63
CA LEU A 200 -21.80 -11.47 6.37
C LEU A 200 -20.34 -11.86 6.62
N ILE A 201 -19.61 -11.06 7.40
CA ILE A 201 -18.20 -11.30 7.76
C ILE A 201 -18.04 -12.67 8.41
N ARG A 202 -18.88 -13.03 9.38
CA ARG A 202 -18.86 -14.35 10.04
C ARG A 202 -19.22 -15.49 9.10
N SER A 203 -20.26 -15.34 8.29
CA SER A 203 -20.65 -16.37 7.31
C SER A 203 -19.54 -16.68 6.29
N MET A 204 -18.66 -15.69 6.06
CA MET A 204 -17.52 -15.79 5.17
C MET A 204 -16.22 -16.21 5.88
N GLY A 205 -16.22 -16.32 7.21
CA GLY A 205 -15.03 -16.63 8.02
C GLY A 205 -13.98 -15.51 8.07
N LEU A 206 -14.38 -14.28 7.74
CA LEU A 206 -13.50 -13.11 7.66
C LEU A 206 -13.23 -12.48 9.04
N ASP A 207 -14.06 -12.79 10.03
CA ASP A 207 -13.92 -12.25 11.39
C ASP A 207 -12.61 -12.70 12.04
N LYS A 208 -12.13 -13.90 11.69
CA LYS A 208 -10.82 -14.40 12.14
C LYS A 208 -9.67 -13.53 11.64
N VAL A 209 -9.66 -13.20 10.34
CA VAL A 209 -8.64 -12.34 9.74
C VAL A 209 -8.65 -10.95 10.39
N MET A 210 -9.84 -10.39 10.62
CA MET A 210 -9.97 -9.11 11.31
C MET A 210 -9.39 -9.17 12.73
N LYS A 211 -9.85 -10.12 13.55
CA LYS A 211 -9.48 -10.20 14.98
C LYS A 211 -8.04 -10.62 15.22
N GLU A 212 -7.49 -11.49 14.38
CA GLU A 212 -6.15 -12.06 14.60
C GLU A 212 -5.04 -11.30 13.84
N ILE A 213 -5.39 -10.57 12.77
CA ILE A 213 -4.42 -9.90 11.89
C ILE A 213 -4.70 -8.41 11.80
N ASP A 214 -5.84 -7.99 11.25
CA ASP A 214 -6.02 -6.59 10.84
C ASP A 214 -6.17 -5.62 12.03
N THR A 215 -6.99 -5.95 13.02
CA THR A 215 -7.22 -5.09 14.19
C THR A 215 -6.00 -5.02 15.12
N PRO A 216 -5.30 -6.13 15.45
CA PRO A 216 -4.08 -6.07 16.26
C PRO A 216 -2.89 -5.39 15.55
N LEU A 217 -2.91 -5.28 14.22
CA LEU A 217 -1.88 -4.58 13.45
C LEU A 217 -1.99 -3.06 13.59
N CYS A 218 -3.20 -2.51 13.77
CA CYS A 218 -3.44 -1.06 13.89
C CYS A 218 -2.52 -0.36 14.92
N PRO A 219 -2.42 -0.80 16.20
CA PRO A 219 -1.53 -0.15 17.16
C PRO A 219 -0.05 -0.27 16.79
N VAL A 220 0.36 -1.37 16.14
CA VAL A 220 1.75 -1.56 15.68
C VAL A 220 2.08 -0.54 14.59
N LEU A 221 1.20 -0.38 13.59
CA LEU A 221 1.39 0.60 12.53
C LEU A 221 1.39 2.03 13.06
N ALA A 222 0.45 2.35 13.96
CA ALA A 222 0.40 3.67 14.59
C ALA A 222 1.70 3.99 15.34
N ALA A 223 2.26 3.02 16.09
CA ALA A 223 3.53 3.19 16.78
C ALA A 223 4.70 3.42 15.79
N MET A 224 4.76 2.66 14.69
CA MET A 224 5.77 2.85 13.64
C MET A 224 5.66 4.24 12.99
N GLU A 225 4.44 4.66 12.64
CA GLU A 225 4.15 5.95 12.02
C GLU A 225 4.54 7.11 12.94
N LEU A 226 4.24 7.03 14.25
CA LEU A 226 4.63 8.03 15.24
C LEU A 226 6.14 8.07 15.50
N HIS A 227 6.79 6.90 15.48
CA HIS A 227 8.24 6.80 15.69
C HIS A 227 9.02 7.43 14.55
N GLY A 228 8.63 7.12 13.31
CA GLY A 228 9.26 7.62 12.09
C GLY A 228 10.65 7.03 11.83
N VAL A 229 11.29 7.52 10.77
CA VAL A 229 12.65 7.10 10.35
C VAL A 229 13.58 8.30 10.43
N GLY A 230 14.75 8.13 11.05
CA GLY A 230 15.77 9.17 11.09
C GLY A 230 16.33 9.49 9.70
N VAL A 231 16.57 10.78 9.43
CA VAL A 231 17.10 11.23 8.14
C VAL A 231 18.27 12.18 8.34
N GLU A 232 19.37 11.93 7.63
CA GLU A 232 20.49 12.84 7.51
C GLU A 232 20.24 13.86 6.39
N ARG A 233 19.65 14.99 6.78
CA ARG A 233 19.17 16.04 5.87
C ARG A 233 20.27 16.59 4.97
N GLN A 234 21.50 16.70 5.47
CA GLN A 234 22.60 17.26 4.70
C GLN A 234 22.95 16.39 3.48
N ILE A 235 22.95 15.07 3.64
CA ILE A 235 23.21 14.12 2.53
C ILE A 235 22.16 14.30 1.42
N LEU A 236 20.88 14.45 1.79
CA LEU A 236 19.80 14.66 0.83
C LEU A 236 19.94 15.99 0.09
N GLN A 237 20.30 17.07 0.79
CA GLN A 237 20.44 18.40 0.18
C GLN A 237 21.64 18.48 -0.77
N ASP A 238 22.75 17.83 -0.43
CA ASP A 238 23.92 17.80 -1.30
C ASP A 238 23.68 16.91 -2.52
N LEU A 239 22.96 15.79 -2.34
CA LEU A 239 22.52 14.96 -3.45
C LEU A 239 21.53 15.69 -4.35
N GLU A 240 20.56 16.45 -3.81
CA GLU A 240 19.63 17.27 -4.61
C GLU A 240 20.39 18.24 -5.53
N LYS A 241 21.33 19.01 -4.98
CA LYS A 241 22.11 19.99 -5.74
C LYS A 241 22.93 19.36 -6.86
N GLU A 242 23.57 18.22 -6.59
CA GLU A 242 24.37 17.51 -7.58
C GLU A 242 23.52 16.96 -8.73
N LEU A 243 22.37 16.38 -8.39
CA LEU A 243 21.43 15.86 -9.37
C LEU A 243 20.77 16.98 -10.19
N ASP A 244 20.42 18.10 -9.55
CA ASP A 244 19.90 19.29 -10.24
C ASP A 244 20.92 19.81 -11.25
N PHE A 245 22.18 19.99 -10.84
CA PHE A 245 23.26 20.44 -11.73
C PHE A 245 23.39 19.53 -12.94
N LYS A 246 23.44 18.22 -12.71
CA LYS A 246 23.57 17.22 -13.77
C LYS A 246 22.37 17.17 -14.71
N SER A 247 21.16 17.30 -14.18
CA SER A 247 19.95 17.36 -15.00
C SER A 247 19.95 18.60 -15.90
N GLY A 248 20.48 19.73 -15.40
CA GLY A 248 20.69 20.96 -16.16
C GLY A 248 21.74 20.81 -17.27
N GLU A 249 22.86 20.13 -17.00
CA GLU A 249 23.87 19.82 -18.03
C GLU A 249 23.27 18.97 -19.16
N ILE A 250 22.53 17.92 -18.81
CA ILE A 250 21.83 17.06 -19.79
C ILE A 250 20.82 17.88 -20.60
N SER A 251 20.02 18.72 -19.95
CA SER A 251 19.04 19.58 -20.64
C SER A 251 19.72 20.53 -21.62
N THR A 252 20.83 21.16 -21.21
CA THR A 252 21.58 22.11 -22.05
C THR A 252 22.17 21.43 -23.28
N GLU A 253 22.74 20.25 -23.10
CA GLU A 253 23.33 19.48 -24.21
C GLU A 253 22.24 18.93 -25.16
N ILE A 254 21.09 18.49 -24.64
CA ILE A 254 19.96 18.09 -25.49
C ILE A 254 19.39 19.28 -26.27
N ASP A 255 19.25 20.45 -25.64
CA ASP A 255 18.81 21.67 -26.32
C ASP A 255 19.77 22.07 -27.44
N TYR A 256 21.07 21.93 -27.22
CA TYR A 256 22.10 22.15 -28.24
C TYR A 256 21.95 21.18 -29.43
N ILE A 257 21.77 19.88 -29.17
CA ILE A 257 21.56 18.86 -30.21
C ILE A 257 20.24 19.09 -30.97
N ALA A 258 19.18 19.46 -30.26
CA ALA A 258 17.86 19.72 -30.84
C ALA A 258 17.84 21.03 -31.68
N GLY A 259 18.70 21.99 -31.34
CA GLY A 259 18.71 23.34 -31.91
C GLY A 259 17.57 24.23 -31.38
N SER A 260 16.90 23.81 -30.32
CA SER A 260 15.78 24.50 -29.67
C SER A 260 15.56 23.95 -28.28
N HIS A 261 14.94 24.72 -27.40
CA HIS A 261 14.58 24.23 -26.06
C HIS A 261 13.56 23.08 -26.13
N VAL A 262 13.85 21.97 -25.45
CA VAL A 262 12.97 20.79 -25.34
C VAL A 262 12.62 20.54 -23.88
N ASN A 263 11.33 20.56 -23.57
CA ASN A 263 10.84 20.12 -22.26
C ASN A 263 10.95 18.59 -22.14
N LEU A 264 12.02 18.14 -21.48
CA LEU A 264 12.33 16.72 -21.28
C LEU A 264 11.32 15.96 -20.40
N ASN A 265 10.47 16.68 -19.67
CA ASN A 265 9.37 16.11 -18.90
C ASN A 265 8.10 15.89 -19.75
N SER A 266 8.05 16.40 -21.00
CA SER A 266 6.91 16.25 -21.90
C SER A 266 7.11 15.08 -22.86
N PRO A 267 6.35 13.97 -22.73
CA PRO A 267 6.49 12.82 -23.62
C PRO A 267 6.29 13.16 -25.09
N LYS A 268 5.46 14.17 -25.40
CA LYS A 268 5.21 14.64 -26.76
C LYS A 268 6.44 15.33 -27.36
N GLN A 269 7.10 16.21 -26.60
CA GLN A 269 8.29 16.91 -27.09
C GLN A 269 9.49 15.96 -27.19
N VAL A 270 9.63 15.02 -26.26
CA VAL A 270 10.65 13.96 -26.36
C VAL A 270 10.38 13.07 -27.57
N ALA A 271 9.13 12.69 -27.84
CA ALA A 271 8.80 11.89 -29.03
C ALA A 271 9.12 12.64 -30.32
N TRP A 272 8.79 13.92 -30.41
CA TRP A 272 9.17 14.78 -31.53
C TRP A 272 10.70 14.80 -31.72
N LEU A 273 11.46 15.01 -30.64
CA LEU A 273 12.92 15.03 -30.68
C LEU A 273 13.49 13.71 -31.22
N LEU A 274 13.07 12.58 -30.66
CA LEU A 274 13.62 11.26 -31.01
C LEU A 274 13.24 10.83 -32.43
N PHE A 275 11.97 10.95 -32.80
CA PHE A 275 11.46 10.30 -34.01
C PHE A 275 11.32 11.24 -35.21
N GLU A 276 11.09 12.54 -34.99
CA GLU A 276 10.94 13.51 -36.08
C GLU A 276 12.23 14.29 -36.31
N LYS A 277 12.85 14.80 -35.25
CA LYS A 277 14.07 15.62 -35.36
C LYS A 277 15.32 14.77 -35.62
N LEU A 278 15.51 13.70 -34.84
CA LEU A 278 16.66 12.80 -34.96
C LEU A 278 16.41 11.62 -35.91
N GLY A 279 15.15 11.38 -36.30
CA GLY A 279 14.80 10.32 -37.25
C GLY A 279 15.02 8.89 -36.74
N LEU A 280 15.03 8.67 -35.42
CA LEU A 280 15.24 7.35 -34.83
C LEU A 280 14.07 6.40 -35.15
N PRO A 281 14.31 5.08 -35.26
CA PRO A 281 13.26 4.12 -35.56
C PRO A 281 12.27 3.99 -34.40
N PRO A 282 10.95 4.16 -34.62
CA PRO A 282 9.97 4.02 -33.55
C PRO A 282 9.70 2.55 -33.21
N ALA A 283 10.05 2.14 -31.98
CA ALA A 283 9.85 0.76 -31.53
C ALA A 283 8.40 0.44 -31.14
N LYS A 284 7.65 1.42 -30.60
CA LYS A 284 6.31 1.19 -30.03
C LYS A 284 5.41 2.43 -30.15
N LYS A 285 4.14 2.21 -30.48
CA LYS A 285 3.09 3.25 -30.47
C LYS A 285 2.10 3.03 -29.32
N ASN A 286 1.62 4.13 -28.75
CA ASN A 286 0.51 4.16 -27.79
C ASN A 286 -0.68 4.93 -28.38
N LYS A 287 -1.81 5.01 -27.65
CA LYS A 287 -3.02 5.71 -28.13
C LYS A 287 -2.77 7.19 -28.46
N THR A 288 -1.71 7.79 -27.93
CA THR A 288 -1.40 9.23 -27.99
C THR A 288 -0.20 9.60 -28.88
N GLY A 289 0.49 8.62 -29.48
CA GLY A 289 1.69 8.85 -30.29
C GLY A 289 2.74 7.74 -30.18
N TYR A 290 4.00 8.08 -30.43
CA TYR A 290 5.11 7.17 -30.19
C TYR A 290 5.40 7.06 -28.68
N SER A 291 5.67 5.85 -28.21
CA SER A 291 6.10 5.64 -26.83
C SER A 291 7.54 6.11 -26.67
N THR A 292 7.79 6.77 -25.54
CA THR A 292 9.14 7.13 -25.10
C THR A 292 9.44 6.43 -23.78
N ASP A 293 8.82 5.29 -23.48
CA ASP A 293 9.02 4.55 -22.22
C ASP A 293 10.48 4.13 -22.03
N VAL A 294 10.87 3.82 -20.79
CA VAL A 294 12.26 3.40 -20.45
C VAL A 294 12.74 2.26 -21.37
N SER A 295 11.90 1.25 -21.60
CA SER A 295 12.27 0.12 -22.48
C SER A 295 12.53 0.53 -23.94
N VAL A 296 11.81 1.55 -24.45
CA VAL A 296 12.04 2.07 -25.80
C VAL A 296 13.35 2.84 -25.84
N LEU A 297 13.62 3.66 -24.82
CA LEU A 297 14.88 4.40 -24.72
C LEU A 297 16.08 3.46 -24.55
N GLU A 298 15.95 2.36 -23.82
CA GLU A 298 16.98 1.33 -23.68
C GLU A 298 17.30 0.67 -25.03
N GLU A 299 16.27 0.33 -25.83
CA GLU A 299 16.46 -0.22 -27.17
C GLU A 299 17.15 0.79 -28.10
N LEU A 300 16.71 2.05 -28.07
CA LEU A 300 17.32 3.13 -28.86
C LEU A 300 18.75 3.44 -28.41
N ALA A 301 19.07 3.25 -27.12
CA ALA A 301 20.40 3.44 -26.56
C ALA A 301 21.42 2.38 -27.03
N LEU A 302 20.96 1.28 -27.62
CA LEU A 302 21.81 0.22 -28.20
C LEU A 302 22.13 0.46 -29.68
N LEU A 303 21.57 1.50 -30.30
CA LEU A 303 21.90 1.91 -31.67
C LEU A 303 23.35 2.42 -31.80
N PRO A 304 23.92 2.45 -33.02
CA PRO A 304 25.29 2.94 -33.26
C PRO A 304 25.58 4.31 -32.61
N SER A 305 26.85 4.54 -32.27
CA SER A 305 27.28 5.49 -31.22
C SER A 305 26.82 6.94 -31.35
N SER A 306 26.56 7.46 -32.55
CA SER A 306 26.06 8.84 -32.74
C SER A 306 24.58 8.97 -32.39
N ASP A 307 23.81 7.91 -32.62
CA ASP A 307 22.34 7.92 -32.60
C ASP A 307 21.81 7.52 -31.21
N SER A 308 22.63 6.84 -30.41
CA SER A 308 22.30 6.43 -29.04
C SER A 308 22.56 7.49 -27.97
N LYS A 309 23.27 8.59 -28.28
CA LYS A 309 23.63 9.62 -27.29
C LYS A 309 22.41 10.25 -26.61
N VAL A 310 21.43 10.73 -27.38
CA VAL A 310 20.24 11.38 -26.83
C VAL A 310 19.36 10.41 -26.03
N PRO A 311 19.05 9.18 -26.51
CA PRO A 311 18.37 8.17 -25.70
C PRO A 311 19.06 7.87 -24.36
N GLN A 312 20.39 7.71 -24.34
CA GLN A 312 21.16 7.48 -23.10
C GLN A 312 21.05 8.66 -22.14
N MET A 313 21.20 9.89 -22.64
CA MET A 313 21.03 11.11 -21.84
C MET A 313 19.60 11.23 -21.29
N MET A 314 18.59 10.85 -22.07
CA MET A 314 17.19 10.84 -21.62
C MET A 314 16.94 9.82 -20.51
N LEU A 315 17.56 8.64 -20.57
CA LEU A 315 17.50 7.66 -19.48
C LEU A 315 18.12 8.25 -18.20
N GLU A 316 19.30 8.85 -18.28
CA GLU A 316 19.98 9.45 -17.13
C GLU A 316 19.23 10.66 -16.56
N TYR A 317 18.65 11.51 -17.42
CA TYR A 317 17.82 12.64 -16.99
C TYR A 317 16.57 12.17 -16.22
N ARG A 318 15.89 11.13 -16.72
CA ARG A 318 14.70 10.58 -16.07
C ARG A 318 15.03 9.86 -14.78
N GLU A 319 16.14 9.12 -14.71
CA GLU A 319 16.62 8.53 -13.46
C GLU A 319 16.88 9.65 -12.42
N THR A 320 17.65 10.66 -12.80
CA THR A 320 18.02 11.80 -11.95
C THR A 320 16.79 12.55 -11.44
N THR A 321 15.88 12.94 -12.34
CA THR A 321 14.65 13.66 -12.00
C THR A 321 13.72 12.81 -11.12
N LYS A 322 13.65 11.50 -11.36
CA LYS A 322 12.88 10.57 -10.53
C LYS A 322 13.46 10.45 -9.12
N ILE A 323 14.79 10.44 -8.97
CA ILE A 323 15.44 10.45 -7.66
C ILE A 323 15.10 11.74 -6.89
N ILE A 324 15.21 12.90 -7.54
CA ILE A 324 14.90 14.21 -6.93
C ILE A 324 13.43 14.29 -6.52
N THR A 325 12.53 14.20 -7.50
CA THR A 325 11.09 14.48 -7.32
C THR A 325 10.34 13.35 -6.64
N GLY A 326 10.79 12.10 -6.86
CA GLY A 326 10.14 10.91 -6.32
C GLY A 326 10.58 10.55 -4.90
N PHE A 327 11.78 10.97 -4.47
CA PHE A 327 12.35 10.53 -3.18
C PHE A 327 12.95 11.67 -2.36
N ILE A 328 13.92 12.42 -2.91
CA ILE A 328 14.64 13.44 -2.12
C ILE A 328 13.70 14.56 -1.65
N GLN A 329 12.94 15.17 -2.56
CA GLN A 329 12.03 16.27 -2.23
C GLN A 329 10.91 15.83 -1.28
N PRO A 330 10.24 14.67 -1.47
CA PRO A 330 9.30 14.14 -0.49
C PRO A 330 9.91 13.94 0.90
N LEU A 331 11.12 13.39 1.01
CA LEU A 331 11.83 13.21 2.28
C LEU A 331 12.14 14.56 2.95
N LEU A 332 12.69 15.51 2.19
CA LEU A 332 13.00 16.86 2.70
C LEU A 332 11.74 17.62 3.15
N LYS A 333 10.62 17.44 2.44
CA LYS A 333 9.32 18.05 2.78
C LYS A 333 8.67 17.39 4.00
N GLY A 334 8.83 16.07 4.12
CA GLY A 334 8.30 15.27 5.24
C GLY A 334 9.12 15.39 6.53
N PHE A 335 10.36 15.90 6.44
CA PHE A 335 11.30 16.00 7.55
C PHE A 335 10.78 16.92 8.65
N ASP A 336 10.73 16.41 9.87
CA ASP A 336 10.44 17.15 11.08
C ASP A 336 11.75 17.54 11.79
N PRO A 337 12.11 18.83 11.84
CA PRO A 337 13.33 19.28 12.51
C PRO A 337 13.38 19.01 14.01
N SER A 338 12.23 18.87 14.68
CA SER A 338 12.17 18.65 16.13
C SER A 338 12.56 17.22 16.51
N THR A 339 12.25 16.26 15.65
CA THR A 339 12.54 14.83 15.86
C THR A 339 13.72 14.33 15.02
N GLY A 340 14.10 15.07 13.97
CA GLY A 340 15.09 14.62 12.99
C GLY A 340 14.61 13.47 12.11
N CYS A 341 13.29 13.24 12.08
CA CYS A 341 12.67 12.07 11.46
C CYS A 341 11.71 12.47 10.34
N VAL A 342 11.35 11.46 9.54
CA VAL A 342 10.25 11.50 8.59
C VAL A 342 9.24 10.44 8.99
N ASN A 343 7.97 10.84 9.06
CA ASN A 343 6.87 9.95 9.43
C ASN A 343 6.06 9.61 8.18
N THR A 344 6.23 8.40 7.65
CA THR A 344 5.39 7.88 6.57
C THR A 344 4.02 7.46 7.10
N THR A 345 3.00 7.46 6.24
CA THR A 345 1.71 6.83 6.53
C THR A 345 1.67 5.43 5.90
N LEU A 346 1.45 4.41 6.72
CA LEU A 346 1.31 3.01 6.34
C LEU A 346 -0.16 2.65 6.17
N GLU A 347 -0.59 2.56 4.92
CA GLU A 347 -1.94 2.15 4.55
C GLU A 347 -2.05 0.62 4.54
N HIS A 348 -2.97 0.10 5.34
CA HIS A 348 -3.17 -1.35 5.53
C HIS A 348 -4.48 -1.86 4.92
N VAL A 349 -5.32 -0.94 4.41
CA VAL A 349 -6.62 -1.21 3.79
C VAL A 349 -6.70 -0.73 2.33
N SER A 350 -5.56 -0.49 1.68
CA SER A 350 -5.50 0.10 0.33
C SER A 350 -5.28 -0.90 -0.81
N THR A 351 -4.73 -2.09 -0.53
CA THR A 351 -4.37 -3.05 -1.58
C THR A 351 -5.25 -4.30 -1.50
N GLY A 352 -5.77 -4.76 -2.64
CA GLY A 352 -6.55 -6.01 -2.71
C GLY A 352 -5.78 -7.27 -2.31
N THR A 353 -4.45 -7.19 -2.23
CA THR A 353 -3.58 -8.30 -1.83
C THR A 353 -3.24 -8.32 -0.35
N GLY A 354 -3.67 -7.36 0.47
CA GLY A 354 -3.25 -7.29 1.87
C GLY A 354 -1.83 -6.77 2.09
N ARG A 355 -1.09 -6.36 1.04
CA ARG A 355 0.18 -5.66 1.25
C ARG A 355 -0.06 -4.27 1.83
N LEU A 356 0.85 -3.84 2.69
CA LEU A 356 0.91 -2.44 3.11
C LEU A 356 1.33 -1.57 1.92
N SER A 357 0.92 -0.30 1.92
CA SER A 357 1.49 0.72 1.05
C SER A 357 1.88 1.94 1.86
N SER A 358 3.01 2.57 1.54
CA SER A 358 3.45 3.78 2.23
C SER A 358 3.22 5.05 1.40
N ARG A 359 2.84 6.15 2.05
CA ARG A 359 2.73 7.48 1.41
C ARG A 359 3.21 8.61 2.33
N ASP A 360 3.43 9.77 1.72
CA ASP A 360 3.73 11.03 2.39
C ASP A 360 4.87 10.99 3.43
N PRO A 361 6.07 10.47 3.10
CA PRO A 361 6.54 9.99 1.79
C PRO A 361 6.49 8.46 1.65
N ASN A 362 6.62 7.96 0.41
CA ASN A 362 6.62 6.52 0.13
C ASN A 362 8.02 5.92 0.43
N LEU A 363 8.15 5.26 1.59
CA LEU A 363 9.39 4.64 2.03
C LEU A 363 9.53 3.16 1.62
N GLN A 364 8.48 2.54 1.09
CA GLN A 364 8.55 1.16 0.59
C GLN A 364 9.20 1.05 -0.79
N ASN A 365 9.18 2.12 -1.59
CA ASN A 365 9.67 2.11 -2.96
C ASN A 365 11.08 2.71 -3.11
N ILE A 366 11.83 2.83 -2.03
CA ILE A 366 13.18 3.42 -2.06
C ILE A 366 14.08 2.55 -2.96
N PRO A 367 14.75 3.12 -3.99
CA PRO A 367 15.54 2.35 -4.93
C PRO A 367 16.64 1.55 -4.23
N ALA A 368 16.70 0.24 -4.51
CA ALA A 368 17.74 -0.64 -4.01
C ALA A 368 18.99 -0.67 -4.91
N PHE A 369 18.84 -0.31 -6.19
CA PHE A 369 19.88 -0.34 -7.22
C PHE A 369 19.80 0.93 -8.09
N GLY A 370 20.88 1.23 -8.78
CA GLY A 370 21.03 2.45 -9.58
C GLY A 370 22.17 3.32 -9.06
N LYS A 371 22.57 4.31 -9.86
CA LYS A 371 23.77 5.12 -9.59
C LYS A 371 23.68 5.89 -8.27
N TRP A 372 22.47 6.26 -7.87
CA TRP A 372 22.20 7.14 -6.74
C TRP A 372 21.56 6.42 -5.55
N ALA A 373 21.20 5.14 -5.70
CA ALA A 373 20.49 4.36 -4.71
C ALA A 373 21.25 4.26 -3.37
N SER A 374 22.54 3.92 -3.42
CA SER A 374 23.39 3.81 -2.22
C SER A 374 23.45 5.13 -1.43
N ARG A 375 23.67 6.27 -2.11
CA ARG A 375 23.70 7.59 -1.45
C ARG A 375 22.36 8.05 -0.90
N LEU A 376 21.25 7.70 -1.57
CA LEU A 376 19.91 7.97 -1.05
C LEU A 376 19.64 7.13 0.21
N ARG A 377 19.99 5.85 0.18
CA ARG A 377 19.82 4.92 1.31
C ARG A 377 20.71 5.27 2.50
N SER A 378 21.93 5.78 2.27
CA SER A 378 22.81 6.23 3.36
C SER A 378 22.28 7.45 4.11
N ALA A 379 21.33 8.19 3.54
CA ALA A 379 20.65 9.27 4.22
C ALA A 379 19.62 8.81 5.26
N LEU A 380 19.16 7.55 5.20
CA LEU A 380 18.21 7.01 6.16
C LEU A 380 18.98 6.26 7.26
N ARG A 381 18.76 6.67 8.51
CA ARG A 381 19.51 6.20 9.67
C ARG A 381 18.58 6.01 10.86
N PRO A 382 19.00 5.27 11.91
CA PRO A 382 18.23 5.19 13.13
C PRO A 382 17.97 6.57 13.72
N ARG A 383 16.85 6.72 14.44
CA ARG A 383 16.48 7.98 15.10
C ARG A 383 17.57 8.44 16.06
N ASN A 384 18.05 7.52 16.90
CA ASN A 384 19.18 7.75 17.79
C ASN A 384 20.52 7.36 17.12
N ARG A 385 21.54 8.20 17.25
CA ARG A 385 22.88 7.95 16.67
C ARG A 385 23.60 6.75 17.28
N ASP A 386 23.26 6.38 18.52
CA ASP A 386 23.84 5.21 19.21
C ASP A 386 23.10 3.91 18.91
N SER A 387 22.01 3.98 18.13
CA SER A 387 21.25 2.83 17.67
C SER A 387 21.76 2.32 16.32
N VAL A 388 21.37 1.10 15.99
CA VAL A 388 21.55 0.49 14.67
C VAL A 388 20.22 -0.09 14.21
N PHE A 389 20.06 -0.23 12.90
CA PHE A 389 18.99 -1.03 12.35
C PHE A 389 19.29 -2.52 12.47
N VAL A 390 18.24 -3.30 12.69
CA VAL A 390 18.21 -4.74 12.52
C VAL A 390 17.10 -5.03 11.52
N ALA A 391 17.46 -5.61 10.38
CA ALA A 391 16.55 -5.96 9.30
C ALA A 391 16.44 -7.48 9.19
N GLY A 392 15.22 -8.00 9.22
CA GLY A 392 14.91 -9.38 8.87
C GLY A 392 14.27 -9.44 7.49
N ASP A 393 14.83 -10.24 6.59
CA ASP A 393 14.31 -10.47 5.25
C ASP A 393 13.94 -11.94 5.05
N TYR A 394 12.72 -12.22 4.60
CA TYR A 394 12.33 -13.61 4.37
C TYR A 394 13.08 -14.19 3.17
N SER A 395 13.65 -15.38 3.35
CA SER A 395 14.26 -16.12 2.27
C SER A 395 13.17 -16.77 1.41
N GLN A 396 12.80 -16.12 0.31
CA GLN A 396 11.97 -16.69 -0.76
C GLN A 396 10.57 -17.10 -0.28
N VAL A 397 9.93 -16.26 0.54
CA VAL A 397 8.64 -16.58 1.20
C VAL A 397 7.56 -17.06 0.23
N GLU A 398 7.44 -16.44 -0.94
CA GLU A 398 6.41 -16.80 -1.92
C GLU A 398 6.61 -18.20 -2.52
N LEU A 399 7.87 -18.66 -2.69
CA LEU A 399 8.17 -20.01 -3.16
C LEU A 399 7.93 -21.05 -2.06
N ARG A 400 8.15 -20.70 -0.79
CA ARG A 400 7.84 -21.56 0.36
C ARG A 400 6.32 -21.73 0.51
N ILE A 401 5.57 -20.64 0.35
CA ILE A 401 4.10 -20.67 0.31
C ILE A 401 3.61 -21.50 -0.86
N LEU A 402 4.19 -21.33 -2.05
CA LEU A 402 3.85 -22.16 -3.21
C LEU A 402 4.06 -23.65 -2.90
N ALA A 403 5.24 -24.03 -2.39
CA ALA A 403 5.56 -25.41 -2.03
C ALA A 403 4.57 -25.98 -1.00
N HIS A 404 4.10 -25.14 -0.07
CA HIS A 404 3.07 -25.51 0.88
C HIS A 404 1.70 -25.74 0.22
N ILE A 405 1.22 -24.79 -0.59
CA ILE A 405 -0.11 -24.83 -1.20
C ILE A 405 -0.23 -25.94 -2.24
N CYS A 406 0.71 -26.02 -3.20
CA CYS A 406 0.66 -27.05 -4.24
C CYS A 406 1.18 -28.40 -3.75
N GLY A 407 1.88 -28.39 -2.61
CA GLY A 407 2.43 -29.58 -2.01
C GLY A 407 3.61 -30.20 -2.77
N GLU A 408 4.29 -29.49 -3.68
CA GLU A 408 5.36 -30.02 -4.54
C GLU A 408 6.55 -30.61 -3.76
N ASP A 409 6.81 -31.91 -3.95
CA ASP A 409 7.76 -32.68 -3.13
C ASP A 409 9.20 -32.21 -3.36
N ARG A 410 9.57 -31.87 -4.61
CA ARG A 410 10.93 -31.38 -4.93
C ARG A 410 11.23 -30.05 -4.27
N LEU A 411 10.25 -29.13 -4.25
CA LEU A 411 10.40 -27.84 -3.59
C LEU A 411 10.50 -28.03 -2.08
N LYS A 412 9.63 -28.88 -1.50
CA LYS A 412 9.66 -29.21 -0.08
C LYS A 412 11.01 -29.80 0.35
N ASP A 413 11.51 -30.77 -0.40
CA ASP A 413 12.79 -31.41 -0.14
C ASP A 413 13.96 -30.41 -0.21
N ALA A 414 13.98 -29.55 -1.24
CA ALA A 414 15.01 -28.53 -1.38
C ALA A 414 15.02 -27.55 -0.20
N PHE A 415 13.84 -27.07 0.23
CA PHE A 415 13.73 -26.17 1.38
C PHE A 415 14.07 -26.85 2.71
N ALA A 416 13.65 -28.10 2.91
CA ALA A 416 13.95 -28.86 4.13
C ALA A 416 15.45 -29.08 4.34
N HIS A 417 16.23 -29.17 3.26
CA HIS A 417 17.68 -29.34 3.29
C HIS A 417 18.47 -28.04 3.09
N GLY A 418 17.81 -26.87 3.10
CA GLY A 418 18.47 -25.57 2.92
C GLY A 418 19.18 -25.40 1.57
N ARG A 419 18.73 -26.10 0.52
CA ARG A 419 19.34 -26.02 -0.82
C ARG A 419 18.86 -24.75 -1.53
N ASP A 420 19.74 -24.14 -2.33
CA ASP A 420 19.39 -22.94 -3.09
C ASP A 420 18.43 -23.29 -4.24
N ILE A 421 17.16 -22.89 -4.08
CA ILE A 421 16.08 -23.25 -5.00
C ILE A 421 16.34 -22.80 -6.44
N HIS A 422 17.03 -21.68 -6.64
CA HIS A 422 17.34 -21.19 -7.98
C HIS A 422 18.38 -22.06 -8.69
N SER A 423 19.36 -22.58 -7.94
CA SER A 423 20.36 -23.50 -8.48
C SER A 423 19.75 -24.88 -8.76
N GLU A 424 18.87 -25.36 -7.87
CA GLU A 424 18.10 -26.59 -8.08
C GLU A 424 17.22 -26.49 -9.34
N THR A 425 16.43 -25.42 -9.47
CA THR A 425 15.64 -25.15 -10.67
C THR A 425 16.53 -25.11 -11.92
N ALA A 426 17.68 -24.44 -11.86
CA ALA A 426 18.59 -24.37 -13.00
C ALA A 426 19.10 -25.76 -13.41
N SER A 427 19.45 -26.61 -12.44
CA SER A 427 19.85 -28.00 -12.69
C SER A 427 18.72 -28.79 -13.36
N TRP A 428 17.48 -28.67 -12.89
CA TRP A 428 16.36 -29.42 -13.47
C TRP A 428 15.93 -28.96 -14.87
N ILE A 429 16.11 -27.67 -15.20
CA ILE A 429 15.73 -27.11 -16.52
C ILE A 429 16.87 -27.24 -17.54
N PHE A 430 18.11 -26.96 -17.13
CA PHE A 430 19.25 -26.82 -18.03
C PHE A 430 20.27 -27.97 -17.93
N GLY A 431 20.14 -28.86 -16.94
CA GLY A 431 21.14 -29.87 -16.57
C GLY A 431 21.25 -31.09 -17.48
N GLU A 432 21.31 -30.89 -18.80
CA GLU A 432 21.68 -31.96 -19.76
C GLU A 432 23.21 -32.13 -19.91
N GLY A 433 24.00 -31.58 -18.98
CA GLY A 433 25.44 -31.83 -18.89
C GLY A 433 25.88 -31.87 -17.42
N ASN A 434 26.71 -32.86 -17.06
CA ASN A 434 27.20 -33.15 -15.69
C ASN A 434 28.11 -32.05 -15.07
N GLY A 435 27.92 -30.78 -15.42
CA GLY A 435 28.67 -29.64 -14.88
C GLY A 435 27.93 -28.89 -13.77
N PRO A 436 28.65 -28.17 -12.90
CA PRO A 436 28.03 -27.31 -11.90
C PRO A 436 27.23 -26.18 -12.56
N VAL A 437 26.11 -25.80 -11.95
CA VAL A 437 25.27 -24.67 -12.38
C VAL A 437 26.09 -23.39 -12.35
N ASN A 438 26.16 -22.68 -13.47
CA ASN A 438 26.87 -21.42 -13.54
C ASN A 438 25.99 -20.24 -13.04
N PRO A 439 26.58 -19.08 -12.68
CA PRO A 439 25.81 -17.93 -12.17
C PRO A 439 24.73 -17.40 -13.12
N GLU A 440 24.95 -17.53 -14.43
CA GLU A 440 23.99 -17.08 -15.44
C GLU A 440 22.76 -17.99 -15.50
N GLN A 441 22.95 -19.31 -15.47
CA GLN A 441 21.88 -20.30 -15.38
C GLN A 441 21.05 -20.10 -14.11
N ARG A 442 21.70 -19.82 -12.96
CA ARG A 442 21.02 -19.47 -11.71
C ARG A 442 20.17 -18.20 -11.85
N ARG A 443 20.73 -17.15 -12.47
CA ARG A 443 20.00 -15.89 -12.76
C ARG A 443 18.78 -16.15 -13.63
N MET A 444 18.92 -16.94 -14.68
CA MET A 444 17.84 -17.34 -15.58
C MET A 444 16.76 -18.13 -14.84
N ALA A 445 17.15 -19.12 -14.03
CA ALA A 445 16.21 -19.89 -13.21
C ALA A 445 15.44 -19.02 -12.19
N LYS A 446 16.07 -17.98 -11.64
CA LYS A 446 15.37 -16.97 -10.83
C LYS A 446 14.29 -16.26 -11.64
N VAL A 447 14.60 -15.83 -12.87
CA VAL A 447 13.61 -15.20 -13.77
C VAL A 447 12.48 -16.16 -14.10
N VAL A 448 12.78 -17.45 -14.30
CA VAL A 448 11.78 -18.50 -14.55
C VAL A 448 10.89 -18.71 -13.33
N ASN A 449 11.46 -18.97 -12.14
CA ASN A 449 10.69 -19.20 -10.91
C ASN A 449 9.69 -18.06 -10.66
N PHE A 450 10.15 -16.82 -10.61
CA PHE A 450 9.28 -15.68 -10.35
C PHE A 450 8.37 -15.36 -11.55
N GLY A 451 8.89 -15.47 -12.78
CA GLY A 451 8.10 -15.19 -13.98
C GLY A 451 6.89 -16.12 -14.09
N LEU A 452 7.11 -17.43 -13.97
CA LEU A 452 6.07 -18.43 -14.07
C LEU A 452 5.12 -18.40 -12.88
N LEU A 453 5.62 -18.12 -11.67
CA LEU A 453 4.77 -17.91 -10.50
C LEU A 453 3.70 -16.84 -10.75
N TYR A 454 4.06 -15.79 -11.50
CA TYR A 454 3.15 -14.70 -11.85
C TYR A 454 2.37 -14.90 -13.15
N GLY A 455 2.34 -16.12 -13.69
CA GLY A 455 1.59 -16.48 -14.90
C GLY A 455 2.17 -15.89 -16.19
N MET A 456 3.49 -15.70 -16.25
CA MET A 456 4.18 -15.29 -17.48
C MET A 456 4.15 -16.41 -18.52
N GLY A 457 3.68 -16.10 -19.73
CA GLY A 457 3.77 -17.02 -20.87
C GLY A 457 5.10 -16.94 -21.62
N ALA A 458 5.29 -17.82 -22.60
CA ALA A 458 6.52 -17.92 -23.40
C ALA A 458 6.98 -16.59 -24.02
N HIS A 459 6.05 -15.73 -24.45
CA HIS A 459 6.39 -14.40 -24.98
C HIS A 459 7.06 -13.50 -23.93
N GLY A 460 6.48 -13.42 -22.73
CA GLY A 460 7.06 -12.60 -21.65
C GLY A 460 8.40 -13.14 -21.16
N LEU A 461 8.53 -14.47 -21.14
CA LEU A 461 9.77 -15.12 -20.72
C LEU A 461 10.89 -14.92 -21.75
N SER A 462 10.58 -15.07 -23.04
CA SER A 462 11.49 -14.79 -24.16
C SER A 462 12.07 -13.37 -24.08
N SER A 463 11.22 -12.36 -23.88
CA SER A 463 11.68 -10.97 -23.74
C SER A 463 12.58 -10.73 -22.53
N ARG A 464 12.29 -11.36 -21.38
CA ARG A 464 13.11 -11.19 -20.16
C ARG A 464 14.44 -11.95 -20.21
N MET A 465 14.48 -13.07 -20.91
CA MET A 465 15.67 -13.91 -21.02
C MET A 465 16.52 -13.58 -22.25
N GLY A 466 15.99 -12.83 -23.23
CA GLY A 466 16.68 -12.56 -24.49
C GLY A 466 16.85 -13.79 -25.37
N ILE A 467 15.95 -14.77 -25.27
CA ILE A 467 15.99 -16.04 -26.01
C ILE A 467 14.83 -16.14 -27.01
N GLY A 468 14.92 -17.08 -27.97
CA GLY A 468 13.84 -17.36 -28.92
C GLY A 468 12.54 -17.77 -28.22
N ARG A 469 11.40 -17.49 -28.85
CA ARG A 469 10.08 -17.85 -28.29
C ARG A 469 9.91 -19.37 -28.14
N GLU A 470 10.48 -20.15 -29.05
CA GLU A 470 10.48 -21.62 -29.01
C GLU A 470 11.32 -22.14 -27.84
N ASP A 471 12.53 -21.60 -27.64
CA ASP A 471 13.37 -21.93 -26.49
C ASP A 471 12.69 -21.58 -25.16
N ALA A 472 12.01 -20.43 -25.09
CA ALA A 472 11.25 -20.04 -23.92
C ALA A 472 10.09 -21.00 -23.64
N ALA A 473 9.41 -21.51 -24.67
CA ALA A 473 8.37 -22.52 -24.50
C ALA A 473 8.94 -23.85 -23.97
N LEU A 474 10.10 -24.28 -24.49
CA LEU A 474 10.79 -25.47 -24.01
C LEU A 474 11.23 -25.34 -22.55
N VAL A 475 11.75 -24.18 -22.15
CA VAL A 475 12.10 -23.88 -20.74
C VAL A 475 10.88 -24.01 -19.82
N ILE A 476 9.72 -23.48 -20.25
CA ILE A 476 8.47 -23.59 -19.50
C ILE A 476 8.03 -25.05 -19.37
N GLU A 477 8.11 -25.82 -20.45
CA GLU A 477 7.75 -27.24 -20.44
C GLU A 477 8.66 -28.04 -19.49
N ARG A 478 9.98 -27.83 -19.56
CA ARG A 478 10.95 -28.46 -18.64
C ARG A 478 10.68 -28.08 -17.19
N TYR A 479 10.34 -26.82 -16.91
CA TYR A 479 9.96 -26.37 -15.57
C TYR A 479 8.74 -27.14 -15.04
N PHE A 480 7.64 -27.20 -15.80
CA PHE A 480 6.44 -27.91 -15.35
C PHE A 480 6.60 -29.44 -15.31
N LYS A 481 7.52 -30.00 -16.10
CA LYS A 481 7.92 -31.41 -15.98
C LYS A 481 8.69 -31.67 -14.68
N ALA A 482 9.50 -30.71 -14.23
CA ALA A 482 10.17 -30.79 -12.94
C ALA A 482 9.22 -30.54 -11.76
N PHE A 483 8.20 -29.70 -11.94
CA PHE A 483 7.23 -29.29 -10.92
C PHE A 483 5.78 -29.54 -11.35
N PRO A 484 5.34 -30.80 -11.46
CA PRO A 484 4.01 -31.14 -11.95
C PRO A 484 2.89 -30.58 -11.05
N ARG A 485 3.07 -30.56 -9.72
CA ARG A 485 2.03 -30.06 -8.81
C ARG A 485 1.88 -28.54 -8.89
N VAL A 486 2.95 -27.83 -9.25
CA VAL A 486 2.87 -26.38 -9.53
C VAL A 486 2.00 -26.11 -10.75
N ARG A 487 2.13 -26.92 -11.81
CA ARG A 487 1.26 -26.81 -13.00
C ARG A 487 -0.20 -27.04 -12.64
N GLU A 488 -0.48 -28.14 -11.93
CA GLU A 488 -1.83 -28.48 -11.47
C GLU A 488 -2.45 -27.36 -10.64
N TYR A 489 -1.68 -26.79 -9.71
CA TYR A 489 -2.11 -25.65 -8.91
C TYR A 489 -2.45 -24.41 -9.76
N MET A 490 -1.60 -24.05 -10.73
CA MET A 490 -1.87 -22.89 -11.58
C MET A 490 -3.14 -23.08 -12.42
N GLU A 491 -3.38 -24.30 -12.91
CA GLU A 491 -4.57 -24.64 -13.70
C GLU A 491 -5.84 -24.72 -12.82
N SER A 492 -5.76 -25.32 -11.63
CA SER A 492 -6.90 -25.47 -10.72
C SER A 492 -7.27 -24.17 -10.01
N SER A 493 -6.29 -23.37 -9.55
CA SER A 493 -6.54 -22.12 -8.81
C SER A 493 -7.36 -21.13 -9.64
N ALA A 494 -7.07 -21.02 -10.94
CA ALA A 494 -7.84 -20.16 -11.84
C ALA A 494 -9.27 -20.68 -12.09
N ARG A 495 -9.48 -22.00 -12.06
CA ARG A 495 -10.81 -22.60 -12.19
C ARG A 495 -11.62 -22.39 -10.90
N GLU A 496 -11.05 -22.74 -9.75
CA GLU A 496 -11.70 -22.62 -8.45
C GLU A 496 -12.07 -21.16 -8.13
N ALA A 497 -11.20 -20.21 -8.43
CA ALA A 497 -11.49 -18.80 -8.22
C ALA A 497 -12.67 -18.31 -9.08
N ARG A 498 -12.79 -18.81 -10.32
CA ARG A 498 -13.94 -18.49 -11.20
C ARG A 498 -15.23 -19.14 -10.72
N GLU A 499 -15.17 -20.39 -10.26
CA GLU A 499 -16.33 -21.12 -9.74
C GLU A 499 -16.87 -20.47 -8.44
N ARG A 500 -15.98 -20.01 -7.56
CA ARG A 500 -16.36 -19.36 -6.30
C ARG A 500 -16.63 -17.86 -6.43
N GLY A 501 -16.07 -17.22 -7.45
CA GLY A 501 -16.13 -15.76 -7.66
C GLY A 501 -15.09 -14.95 -6.88
N TYR A 502 -14.16 -15.58 -6.16
CA TYR A 502 -13.13 -14.92 -5.34
C TYR A 502 -11.90 -15.80 -5.13
N THR A 503 -10.79 -15.20 -4.70
CA THR A 503 -9.58 -15.91 -4.23
C THR A 503 -9.45 -15.88 -2.71
N LEU A 504 -8.68 -16.80 -2.14
CA LEU A 504 -8.43 -16.93 -0.71
C LEU A 504 -6.92 -17.00 -0.41
N THR A 505 -6.48 -16.36 0.67
CA THR A 505 -5.15 -16.58 1.27
C THR A 505 -5.19 -17.79 2.21
N LEU A 506 -4.01 -18.25 2.66
CA LEU A 506 -3.87 -19.31 3.69
C LEU A 506 -4.63 -19.00 4.98
N PHE A 507 -4.82 -17.71 5.29
CA PHE A 507 -5.50 -17.26 6.51
C PHE A 507 -6.98 -16.96 6.31
N GLY A 508 -7.48 -17.13 5.07
CA GLY A 508 -8.90 -16.94 4.75
C GLY A 508 -9.26 -15.54 4.25
N ARG A 509 -8.29 -14.64 4.02
CA ARG A 509 -8.58 -13.34 3.42
C ARG A 509 -9.13 -13.53 2.01
N ARG A 510 -10.25 -12.88 1.72
CA ARG A 510 -10.93 -12.96 0.41
C ARG A 510 -10.54 -11.80 -0.47
N ARG A 511 -10.46 -12.04 -1.79
CA ARG A 511 -10.42 -11.00 -2.82
C ARG A 511 -11.42 -11.34 -3.93
N PRO A 512 -12.57 -10.64 -3.98
CA PRO A 512 -13.61 -10.86 -4.99
C PRO A 512 -13.12 -10.56 -6.41
N LEU A 513 -13.40 -11.45 -7.37
CA LEU A 513 -12.94 -11.27 -8.75
C LEU A 513 -13.71 -10.19 -9.51
N ASN A 514 -14.94 -9.90 -9.12
CA ASN A 514 -15.79 -8.86 -9.72
C ASN A 514 -15.31 -7.44 -9.41
N GLU A 515 -14.55 -7.25 -8.33
CA GLU A 515 -14.01 -5.94 -7.95
C GLU A 515 -12.62 -5.68 -8.55
N VAL A 516 -11.96 -6.73 -9.04
CA VAL A 516 -10.64 -6.61 -9.67
C VAL A 516 -10.77 -5.83 -10.97
N SER A 517 -10.17 -4.63 -11.01
CA SER A 517 -10.14 -3.79 -12.20
C SER A 517 -9.56 -4.55 -13.41
N THR A 518 -10.40 -4.93 -14.35
CA THR A 518 -9.97 -5.36 -15.67
C THR A 518 -9.67 -4.11 -16.48
N ILE A 519 -8.43 -3.62 -16.43
CA ILE A 519 -7.98 -2.53 -17.32
C ILE A 519 -8.31 -2.94 -18.77
N GLU A 520 -9.34 -2.29 -19.32
CA GLU A 520 -9.81 -2.26 -20.71
C GLU A 520 -9.49 -3.53 -21.54
N GLY A 521 -10.43 -4.48 -21.60
CA GLY A 521 -10.58 -5.40 -22.74
C GLY A 521 -9.44 -6.38 -23.02
N ARG A 522 -8.40 -6.49 -22.19
CA ARG A 522 -7.30 -7.47 -22.38
C ARG A 522 -7.59 -8.85 -21.77
N GLY A 523 -8.67 -9.48 -22.24
CA GLY A 523 -8.92 -10.95 -22.18
C GLY A 523 -8.88 -11.65 -20.82
N GLY A 524 -9.29 -12.93 -20.78
CA GLY A 524 -9.31 -13.76 -19.57
C GLY A 524 -7.95 -14.00 -18.89
N GLY A 525 -6.84 -13.52 -19.47
CA GLY A 525 -5.49 -13.67 -18.93
C GLY A 525 -5.18 -12.80 -17.71
N ALA A 526 -5.84 -11.64 -17.55
CA ALA A 526 -5.65 -10.79 -16.36
C ALA A 526 -6.23 -11.44 -15.10
N LEU A 527 -7.48 -11.93 -15.18
CA LEU A 527 -8.16 -12.66 -14.11
C LEU A 527 -7.43 -13.97 -13.76
N GLY A 528 -6.90 -14.69 -14.77
CA GLY A 528 -6.08 -15.88 -14.55
C GLY A 528 -4.85 -15.59 -13.68
N ARG A 529 -4.09 -14.52 -14.00
CA ARG A 529 -2.93 -14.12 -13.18
C ARG A 529 -3.34 -13.72 -11.77
N VAL A 530 -4.42 -12.96 -11.61
CA VAL A 530 -4.90 -12.56 -10.28
C VAL A 530 -5.31 -13.78 -9.44
N SER A 531 -5.92 -14.78 -10.08
CA SER A 531 -6.37 -16.02 -9.44
C SER A 531 -5.23 -16.90 -8.93
N VAL A 532 -4.07 -16.85 -9.59
CA VAL A 532 -2.86 -17.59 -9.17
C VAL A 532 -2.03 -16.78 -8.18
N ASN A 533 -1.90 -15.47 -8.41
CA ASN A 533 -0.95 -14.65 -7.65
C ASN A 533 -1.50 -14.23 -6.28
N THR A 534 -2.81 -13.95 -6.19
CA THR A 534 -3.40 -13.43 -4.94
C THR A 534 -3.24 -14.38 -3.77
N PRO A 535 -3.52 -15.70 -3.89
CA PRO A 535 -3.29 -16.63 -2.78
C PRO A 535 -1.85 -16.63 -2.27
N LEU A 536 -0.86 -16.51 -3.17
CA LEU A 536 0.56 -16.52 -2.82
C LEU A 536 0.99 -15.20 -2.17
N GLN A 537 0.78 -14.09 -2.89
CA GLN A 537 1.18 -12.76 -2.46
C GLN A 537 0.42 -12.30 -1.22
N GLY A 538 -0.88 -12.59 -1.15
CA GLY A 538 -1.70 -12.24 0.00
C GLY A 538 -1.37 -13.05 1.24
N SER A 539 -1.03 -14.34 1.08
CA SER A 539 -0.54 -15.14 2.21
C SER A 539 0.81 -14.63 2.71
N ALA A 540 1.71 -14.20 1.81
CA ALA A 540 2.98 -13.58 2.20
C ALA A 540 2.75 -12.26 2.98
N ALA A 541 1.77 -11.47 2.54
CA ALA A 541 1.40 -10.23 3.22
C ALA A 541 0.80 -10.50 4.62
N ASP A 542 -0.10 -11.48 4.74
CA ASP A 542 -0.67 -11.91 6.02
C ASP A 542 0.44 -12.42 6.96
N ILE A 543 1.40 -13.22 6.47
CA ILE A 543 2.57 -13.67 7.24
C ILE A 543 3.40 -12.49 7.74
N ALA A 544 3.66 -11.49 6.90
CA ALA A 544 4.39 -10.30 7.32
C ALA A 544 3.64 -9.51 8.40
N ARG A 545 2.31 -9.34 8.27
CA ARG A 545 1.47 -8.69 9.29
C ARG A 545 1.50 -9.43 10.62
N ILE A 546 1.39 -10.76 10.59
CA ILE A 546 1.47 -11.61 11.78
C ILE A 546 2.85 -11.49 12.44
N ALA A 547 3.92 -11.48 11.64
CA ALA A 547 5.28 -11.30 12.14
C ALA A 547 5.45 -9.94 12.86
N MET A 548 4.87 -8.86 12.33
CA MET A 548 4.90 -7.54 12.97
C MET A 548 4.20 -7.55 14.34
N ILE A 549 3.02 -8.17 14.42
CA ILE A 549 2.25 -8.30 15.67
C ILE A 549 3.03 -9.14 16.68
N ARG A 550 3.61 -10.26 16.25
CA ARG A 550 4.42 -11.15 17.09
C ARG A 550 5.66 -10.43 17.60
N TYR A 551 6.39 -9.74 16.73
CA TYR A 551 7.59 -8.99 17.08
C TYR A 551 7.29 -7.93 18.13
N SER A 552 6.25 -7.10 17.92
CA SER A 552 5.85 -6.07 18.88
C SER A 552 5.60 -6.67 20.26
N ARG A 553 4.81 -7.75 20.34
CA ARG A 553 4.52 -8.43 21.61
C ARG A 553 5.77 -9.01 22.27
N LEU A 554 6.68 -9.61 21.51
CA LEU A 554 7.91 -10.19 22.06
C LEU A 554 8.87 -9.13 22.60
N ILE A 555 8.99 -7.99 21.91
CA ILE A 555 9.79 -6.84 22.37
C ILE A 555 9.19 -6.23 23.65
N ASP A 556 7.88 -6.03 23.68
CA ASP A 556 7.18 -5.49 24.86
C ASP A 556 7.36 -6.41 26.08
N ASN A 557 7.19 -7.73 25.88
CA ASN A 557 7.39 -8.73 26.93
C ASN A 557 8.85 -8.80 27.42
N ALA A 558 9.82 -8.55 26.55
CA ALA A 558 11.23 -8.50 26.89
C ALA A 558 11.63 -7.17 27.56
N GLY A 559 10.75 -6.16 27.55
CA GLY A 559 11.04 -4.82 28.08
C GLY A 559 12.16 -4.11 27.33
N LEU A 560 12.32 -4.39 26.03
CA LEU A 560 13.37 -3.84 25.18
C LEU A 560 12.87 -2.61 24.43
N GLU A 561 13.74 -1.60 24.29
CA GLU A 561 13.50 -0.48 23.38
C GLU A 561 14.01 -0.83 21.99
N ALA A 562 13.15 -1.49 21.20
CA ALA A 562 13.48 -1.90 19.83
C ALA A 562 12.29 -1.73 18.85
N PRO A 563 11.82 -0.49 18.62
CA PRO A 563 10.62 -0.24 17.83
C PRO A 563 10.79 -0.72 16.38
N LEU A 564 9.72 -1.27 15.81
CA LEU A 564 9.61 -1.41 14.36
C LEU A 564 9.61 -0.03 13.72
N VAL A 565 10.35 0.11 12.64
CA VAL A 565 10.56 1.37 11.92
C VAL A 565 9.86 1.31 10.59
N LEU A 566 10.08 0.24 9.82
CA LEU A 566 9.50 0.07 8.49
C LEU A 566 9.23 -1.40 8.16
N GLN A 567 8.26 -1.58 7.28
CA GLN A 567 8.00 -2.83 6.59
C GLN A 567 8.13 -2.58 5.09
N VAL A 568 9.04 -3.31 4.44
CA VAL A 568 9.33 -3.17 3.00
C VAL A 568 9.15 -4.53 2.35
N HIS A 569 8.07 -4.70 1.60
CA HIS A 569 7.69 -5.97 0.95
C HIS A 569 7.52 -7.13 1.93
N ASP A 570 8.54 -7.98 2.09
CA ASP A 570 8.59 -9.12 2.99
C ASP A 570 9.68 -8.95 4.07
N SER A 571 10.36 -7.80 4.11
CA SER A 571 11.35 -7.48 5.13
C SER A 571 10.77 -6.58 6.24
N LEU A 572 11.19 -6.85 7.48
CA LEU A 572 10.91 -6.03 8.67
C LEU A 572 12.18 -5.32 9.11
N ILE A 573 12.07 -4.04 9.46
CA ILE A 573 13.19 -3.23 9.92
C ILE A 573 12.81 -2.64 11.27
N CYS A 574 13.62 -2.91 12.30
CA CYS A 574 13.57 -2.23 13.59
C CYS A 574 14.88 -1.49 13.84
N GLU A 575 14.90 -0.64 14.86
CA GLU A 575 16.14 -0.09 15.39
C GLU A 575 16.29 -0.44 16.87
N CYS A 576 17.52 -0.58 17.34
CA CYS A 576 17.80 -0.84 18.76
C CYS A 576 19.18 -0.30 19.15
N PRO A 577 19.44 -0.10 20.47
CA PRO A 577 20.78 0.19 20.95
C PRO A 577 21.79 -0.89 20.53
N ARG A 578 23.02 -0.50 20.20
CA ARG A 578 24.08 -1.46 19.77
C ARG A 578 24.27 -2.65 20.70
N GLY A 579 24.13 -2.45 22.01
CA GLY A 579 24.26 -3.53 23.00
C GLY A 579 23.12 -4.56 22.99
N ALA A 580 22.00 -4.26 22.35
CA ALA A 580 20.82 -5.13 22.30
C ALA A 580 20.70 -5.93 20.99
N VAL A 581 21.61 -5.74 20.03
CA VAL A 581 21.52 -6.29 18.67
C VAL A 581 21.34 -7.80 18.64
N GLU A 582 22.11 -8.56 19.42
CA GLU A 582 22.02 -10.02 19.43
C GLU A 582 20.64 -10.50 19.91
N MET A 583 20.13 -9.91 20.99
CA MET A 583 18.83 -10.24 21.56
C MET A 583 17.67 -9.85 20.64
N VAL A 584 17.72 -8.64 20.08
CA VAL A 584 16.72 -8.15 19.13
C VAL A 584 16.74 -8.96 17.83
N SER A 585 17.91 -9.36 17.34
CA SER A 585 18.04 -10.23 16.16
C SER A 585 17.41 -11.61 16.39
N ALA A 586 17.60 -12.18 17.58
CA ALA A 586 16.97 -13.45 17.94
C ALA A 586 15.44 -13.32 18.03
N ILE A 587 14.93 -12.24 18.62
CA ILE A 587 13.49 -11.96 18.68
C ILE A 587 12.91 -11.72 17.28
N MET A 588 13.59 -10.95 16.43
CA MET A 588 13.19 -10.72 15.03
C MET A 588 13.06 -12.06 14.29
N ARG A 589 14.04 -12.94 14.44
CA ARG A 589 14.03 -14.28 13.85
C ARG A 589 12.85 -15.10 14.35
N ASP A 590 12.66 -15.23 15.67
CA ASP A 590 11.56 -16.01 16.25
C ASP A 590 10.17 -15.46 15.88
N ALA A 591 10.03 -14.14 15.86
CA ALA A 591 8.79 -13.48 15.47
C ALA A 591 8.40 -13.83 14.03
N MET A 592 9.36 -13.72 13.10
CA MET A 592 9.14 -13.91 11.67
C MET A 592 9.06 -15.40 11.30
N GLU A 593 10.01 -16.23 11.72
CA GLU A 593 9.99 -17.68 11.42
C GLU A 593 8.77 -18.37 12.07
N GLY A 594 8.33 -17.89 13.24
CA GLY A 594 7.12 -18.36 13.93
C GLY A 594 5.81 -17.73 13.46
N ALA A 595 5.82 -16.88 12.42
CA ALA A 595 4.61 -16.19 11.95
C ALA A 595 3.57 -17.12 11.32
N ALA A 596 4.00 -18.26 10.76
CA ALA A 596 3.10 -19.27 10.23
C ALA A 596 3.71 -20.66 10.28
N VAL A 597 2.84 -21.67 10.40
CA VAL A 597 3.23 -23.07 10.30
C VAL A 597 2.95 -23.54 8.88
N LEU A 598 4.01 -23.71 8.08
CA LEU A 598 3.96 -24.25 6.74
C LEU A 598 4.56 -25.67 6.71
N SER A 599 4.37 -26.39 5.60
CA SER A 599 5.02 -27.70 5.40
C SER A 599 6.52 -27.60 5.09
N VAL A 600 7.05 -26.39 4.97
CA VAL A 600 8.47 -26.07 4.84
C VAL A 600 8.78 -24.96 5.85
N PRO A 601 9.98 -24.93 6.46
CA PRO A 601 10.30 -23.88 7.42
C PRO A 601 10.30 -22.51 6.75
N LEU A 602 9.83 -21.48 7.45
CA LEU A 602 10.16 -20.09 7.10
C LEU A 602 11.60 -19.81 7.56
N GLU A 603 12.35 -19.07 6.77
CA GLU A 603 13.76 -18.75 7.07
C GLU A 603 13.97 -17.26 6.86
N VAL A 604 14.71 -16.64 7.77
CA VAL A 604 14.96 -15.19 7.76
C VAL A 604 16.46 -14.91 7.76
N HIS A 605 16.89 -14.02 6.88
CA HIS A 605 18.24 -13.46 6.93
C HIS A 605 18.22 -12.16 7.71
N ILE A 606 19.06 -12.09 8.75
CA ILE A 606 19.22 -10.90 9.58
C ILE A 606 20.43 -10.12 9.08
N LYS A 607 20.25 -8.80 8.95
CA LYS A 607 21.32 -7.84 8.70
C LYS A 607 21.26 -6.70 9.69
N THR A 608 22.39 -6.07 9.93
CA THR A 608 22.52 -4.98 10.89
C THR A 608 23.38 -3.87 10.29
N GLY A 609 22.99 -2.62 10.51
CA GLY A 609 23.71 -1.48 9.94
C GLY A 609 23.29 -0.15 10.54
N GLY A 610 24.17 0.85 10.43
CA GLY A 610 23.91 2.23 10.83
C GLY A 610 23.06 3.02 9.84
N THR A 611 22.83 2.49 8.64
CA THR A 611 22.02 3.13 7.60
C THR A 611 21.20 2.11 6.81
N PHE A 612 20.25 2.58 5.99
CA PHE A 612 19.53 1.71 5.04
C PHE A 612 20.44 1.14 3.95
N GLU A 613 21.63 1.69 3.71
CA GLU A 613 22.54 1.18 2.71
C GLU A 613 23.25 -0.10 3.18
N GLU A 614 23.52 -0.18 4.47
CA GLU A 614 24.23 -1.30 5.12
C GLU A 614 23.34 -2.54 5.35
N ILE A 615 22.02 -2.38 5.36
CA ILE A 615 21.00 -3.46 5.54
C ILE A 615 20.30 -3.75 4.22
#